data_AF-A0A7L4PJ80-F1
#
_entry.id   AF-A0A7L4PJ80-F1
#
_cell.length_a   1.000
_cell.length_b   1.000
_cell.length_c   1.000
_cell.angle_alpha   90.00
_cell.angle_beta   90.00
_cell.angle_gamma   90.00
#
_symmetry.space_group_name_H-M   'P 1'
#
loop_
_entity.id
_entity.type
_entity.pdbx_description
1 polymer ?
#
loop_
_entity_poly.entity_id
_entity_poly.type
_entity_poly.pdbx_seq_one_letter_code
_entity_poly.pdbx_strand_id
1 'polypeptide(L)'
;MVEEVPLSIFINGRHYSTAMMSPGMEREFIMGHLFSEGMVRNLDELISLDLEGQIARAMVHSPVRAMAPRKAIVSGCGGGSSFLDPAGLPRIESHLAVDPDDILAAVAAISSSDLHRAAGGTHSVGLFSQGGQAAIIAEDIGRHNALDKAIGHCLSHDQPLE
;
A
#
# COMPACT_ATOMS: atom_id res chain seq x y z
N MET A 1 12.29 -18.76 2.14
CA MET A 1 13.01 -17.51 1.83
C MET A 1 12.00 -16.62 1.13
N VAL A 2 11.89 -15.35 1.51
CA VAL A 2 10.96 -14.43 0.86
C VAL A 2 11.56 -14.00 -0.47
N GLU A 3 10.76 -14.09 -1.53
CA GLU A 3 11.15 -13.69 -2.87
C GLU A 3 10.87 -12.19 -3.06
N GLU A 4 11.71 -11.54 -3.85
CA GLU A 4 11.55 -10.15 -4.28
C GLU A 4 11.44 -10.15 -5.81
N VAL A 5 10.28 -9.78 -6.33
CA VAL A 5 9.97 -9.79 -7.76
C VAL A 5 9.66 -8.37 -8.26
N PRO A 6 10.07 -8.01 -9.49
CA PRO A 6 9.72 -6.72 -10.08
C PRO A 6 8.26 -6.72 -10.60
N LEU A 7 7.49 -5.69 -10.27
CA LEU A 7 6.20 -5.37 -10.87
C LEU A 7 6.32 -4.05 -11.65
N SER A 8 6.24 -4.11 -12.97
CA SER A 8 6.28 -2.93 -13.83
C SER A 8 4.90 -2.28 -13.95
N ILE A 9 4.81 -1.00 -13.60
CA ILE A 9 3.55 -0.27 -13.48
C ILE A 9 3.43 0.72 -14.64
N PHE A 10 2.33 0.60 -15.38
CA PHE A 10 1.95 1.50 -16.45
C PHE A 10 0.69 2.25 -16.04
N ILE A 11 0.69 3.57 -16.21
CA ILE A 11 -0.46 4.43 -15.94
C ILE A 11 -0.81 5.19 -17.23
N ASN A 12 -2.06 5.10 -17.68
CA ASN A 12 -2.53 5.76 -18.90
C ASN A 12 -1.63 5.46 -20.13
N GLY A 13 -1.20 4.21 -20.25
CA GLY A 13 -0.36 3.71 -21.35
C GLY A 13 1.13 4.07 -21.27
N ARG A 14 1.59 4.76 -20.21
CA ARG A 14 3.00 5.15 -20.02
C ARG A 14 3.62 4.39 -18.87
N HIS A 15 4.87 3.95 -19.01
CA HIS A 15 5.61 3.37 -17.88
C HIS A 15 5.79 4.45 -16.80
N TYR A 16 5.33 4.13 -15.60
CA TYR A 16 5.34 5.03 -14.46
C TYR A 16 6.50 4.72 -13.51
N SER A 17 6.59 3.46 -13.06
CA SER A 17 7.65 2.95 -12.19
C SER A 17 7.70 1.42 -12.23
N THR A 18 8.70 0.84 -11.58
CA THR A 18 8.77 -0.60 -11.30
C THR A 18 8.99 -0.78 -9.80
N ALA A 19 8.16 -1.59 -9.15
CA ALA A 19 8.25 -1.91 -7.74
C ALA A 19 8.92 -3.26 -7.51
N MET A 20 9.87 -3.34 -6.59
CA MET A 20 10.39 -4.61 -6.08
C MET A 20 9.56 -5.00 -4.87
N MET A 21 8.81 -6.11 -4.97
CA MET A 21 7.83 -6.50 -3.96
C MET A 21 7.79 -8.02 -3.78
N SER A 22 7.23 -8.47 -2.65
CA SER A 22 6.92 -9.89 -2.45
C SER A 22 5.67 -10.28 -3.24
N PRO A 23 5.63 -11.47 -3.88
CA PRO A 23 4.47 -11.94 -4.63
C PRO A 23 3.17 -11.94 -3.80
N GLY A 24 2.06 -11.66 -4.46
CA GLY A 24 0.73 -11.60 -3.87
C GLY A 24 0.27 -10.18 -3.53
N MET A 25 -1.05 -9.99 -3.60
CA MET A 25 -1.75 -8.71 -3.39
C MET A 25 -1.29 -7.59 -4.34
N GLU A 26 -0.90 -7.93 -5.57
CA GLU A 26 -0.43 -6.96 -6.57
C GLU A 26 -1.52 -5.95 -6.90
N ARG A 27 -2.78 -6.39 -6.97
CA ARG A 27 -3.92 -5.50 -7.26
C ARG A 27 -4.08 -4.46 -6.14
N GLU A 28 -4.08 -4.91 -4.90
CA GLU A 28 -4.17 -4.09 -3.70
C GLU A 28 -2.99 -3.15 -3.59
N PHE A 29 -1.76 -3.63 -3.83
CA PHE A 29 -0.58 -2.78 -3.90
C PHE A 29 -0.76 -1.62 -4.89
N ILE A 30 -1.23 -1.88 -6.12
CA ILE A 30 -1.44 -0.81 -7.11
C ILE A 30 -2.52 0.16 -6.66
N MET A 31 -3.66 -0.34 -6.16
CA MET A 31 -4.76 0.50 -5.68
C MET A 31 -4.31 1.42 -4.53
N GLY A 32 -3.63 0.86 -3.53
CA GLY A 32 -3.09 1.62 -2.42
C GLY A 32 -2.00 2.59 -2.84
N HIS A 33 -1.08 2.17 -3.71
CA HIS A 33 -0.01 3.03 -4.21
C HIS A 33 -0.54 4.26 -4.94
N LEU A 34 -1.54 4.08 -5.82
CA LEU A 34 -2.17 5.19 -6.54
C LEU A 34 -2.87 6.17 -5.58
N PHE A 35 -3.48 5.66 -4.51
CA PHE A 35 -4.13 6.47 -3.48
C PHE A 35 -3.13 7.20 -2.59
N SER A 36 -2.14 6.49 -2.05
CA SER A 36 -1.07 7.02 -1.18
C SER A 36 -0.25 8.12 -1.87
N GLU A 37 0.01 7.98 -3.16
CA GLU A 37 0.69 8.99 -3.99
C GLU A 37 -0.24 10.13 -4.45
N GLY A 38 -1.52 10.06 -4.08
CA GLY A 38 -2.54 11.05 -4.43
C GLY A 38 -2.88 11.09 -5.92
N MET A 39 -2.56 10.06 -6.70
CA MET A 39 -2.95 10.01 -8.12
C MET A 39 -4.44 9.83 -8.31
N VAL A 40 -5.06 9.07 -7.39
CA VAL A 40 -6.50 8.93 -7.25
C VAL A 40 -6.91 9.36 -5.85
N ARG A 41 -8.09 9.96 -5.71
CA ARG A 41 -8.66 10.26 -4.37
C ARG A 41 -9.54 9.14 -3.85
N ASN A 42 -10.05 8.29 -4.72
CA ASN A 42 -10.88 7.12 -4.44
C ASN A 42 -10.78 6.15 -5.63
N LEU A 43 -11.34 4.95 -5.50
CA LEU A 43 -11.27 3.96 -6.58
C LEU A 43 -12.19 4.27 -7.77
N ASP A 44 -13.17 5.17 -7.64
CA ASP A 44 -13.98 5.63 -8.80
C ASP A 44 -13.13 6.37 -9.83
N GLU A 45 -12.00 6.96 -9.41
CA GLU A 45 -11.04 7.59 -10.31
C GLU A 45 -10.17 6.56 -11.10
N LEU A 46 -10.18 5.28 -10.70
CA LEU A 46 -9.52 4.15 -11.37
C LEU A 46 -10.46 3.48 -12.37
N ILE A 47 -10.25 3.76 -13.66
CA ILE A 47 -11.08 3.25 -14.77
C ILE A 47 -10.88 1.75 -14.97
N SER A 48 -9.63 1.29 -14.95
CA SER A 48 -9.30 -0.13 -15.08
C SER A 48 -7.94 -0.46 -14.47
N LEU A 49 -7.78 -1.72 -14.07
CA LEU A 49 -6.51 -2.28 -13.61
C LEU A 49 -6.37 -3.73 -14.09
N ASP A 50 -5.45 -3.93 -15.03
CA ASP A 50 -5.13 -5.23 -15.62
C ASP A 50 -3.76 -5.70 -15.14
N LEU A 51 -3.66 -6.97 -14.77
CA LEU A 51 -2.44 -7.63 -14.32
C LEU A 51 -2.10 -8.77 -15.28
N GLU A 52 -0.93 -8.69 -15.90
CA GLU A 52 -0.40 -9.71 -16.81
C GLU A 52 1.03 -10.05 -16.41
N GLY A 53 1.19 -11.14 -15.66
CA GLY A 53 2.49 -11.53 -15.09
C GLY A 53 3.04 -10.43 -14.18
N GLN A 54 4.22 -9.91 -14.51
CA GLN A 54 4.93 -8.86 -13.77
C GLN A 54 4.64 -7.45 -14.31
N ILE A 55 3.47 -7.27 -14.96
CA ILE A 55 3.05 -5.99 -15.53
C ILE A 55 1.67 -5.63 -15.00
N ALA A 56 1.57 -4.44 -14.41
CA ALA A 56 0.31 -3.80 -14.03
C ALA A 56 0.01 -2.64 -14.97
N ARG A 57 -1.23 -2.58 -15.50
CA ARG A 57 -1.71 -1.50 -16.36
C ARG A 57 -2.93 -0.86 -15.72
N ALA A 58 -2.77 0.36 -15.22
CA ALA A 58 -3.83 1.16 -14.64
C ALA A 58 -4.27 2.28 -15.59
N MET A 59 -5.57 2.50 -15.69
CA MET A 59 -6.17 3.65 -16.37
C MET A 59 -6.87 4.53 -15.34
N VAL A 60 -6.57 5.83 -15.30
CA VAL A 60 -7.14 6.77 -14.32
C VAL A 60 -7.70 8.02 -15.01
N HIS A 61 -8.76 8.60 -14.44
CA HIS A 61 -9.45 9.76 -15.02
C HIS A 61 -8.58 11.03 -15.12
N SER A 62 -7.65 11.26 -14.19
CA SER A 62 -6.82 12.47 -14.14
C SER A 62 -5.37 12.21 -14.55
N PRO A 63 -4.97 12.53 -15.80
CA PRO A 63 -3.60 12.29 -16.26
C PRO A 63 -2.57 13.24 -15.63
N VAL A 64 -2.98 14.39 -15.10
CA VAL A 64 -2.06 15.48 -14.71
C VAL A 64 -1.17 15.10 -13.53
N ARG A 65 -1.66 14.25 -12.60
CA ARG A 65 -0.86 13.78 -11.45
C ARG A 65 0.08 12.61 -11.81
N ALA A 66 -0.15 11.95 -12.95
CA ALA A 66 0.59 10.77 -13.40
C ALA A 66 1.74 11.08 -14.39
N MET A 67 2.07 12.36 -14.62
CA MET A 67 2.85 12.78 -15.80
C MET A 67 4.38 12.71 -15.67
N ALA A 68 4.94 12.48 -14.48
CA ALA A 68 6.38 12.36 -14.29
C ALA A 68 6.80 10.90 -14.04
N PRO A 69 7.69 10.31 -14.86
CA PRO A 69 8.30 9.02 -14.56
C PRO A 69 8.97 9.09 -13.19
N ARG A 70 8.71 8.10 -12.34
CA ARG A 70 9.31 8.03 -11.01
C ARG A 70 10.46 7.03 -10.98
N LYS A 71 11.35 7.21 -10.01
CA LYS A 71 12.40 6.22 -9.71
C LYS A 71 11.74 4.90 -9.30
N ALA A 72 12.46 3.81 -9.50
CA ALA A 72 12.03 2.49 -9.05
C ALA A 72 11.68 2.51 -7.56
N ILE A 73 10.60 1.81 -7.20
CA ILE A 73 10.18 1.60 -5.82
C ILE A 73 10.97 0.40 -5.31
N VAL A 74 11.96 0.67 -4.47
CA VAL A 74 12.86 -0.35 -3.92
C VAL A 74 12.51 -0.62 -2.46
N SER A 75 12.79 -1.84 -2.01
CA SER A 75 12.55 -2.31 -0.63
C SER A 75 13.36 -1.55 0.43
N GLY A 76 14.46 -0.90 0.04
CA GLY A 76 15.35 -0.17 0.95
C GLY A 76 14.87 1.22 1.39
N CYS A 77 15.31 1.67 2.56
CA CYS A 77 15.03 3.00 3.14
C CYS A 77 15.58 4.21 2.32
N GLY A 78 16.33 3.97 1.23
CA GLY A 78 17.03 4.99 0.46
C GLY A 78 16.29 5.53 -0.76
N GLY A 79 15.04 5.10 -1.00
CA GLY A 79 14.22 5.49 -2.15
C GLY A 79 13.68 6.93 -2.07
N GLY A 80 14.56 7.92 -1.94
CA GLY A 80 14.20 9.35 -1.97
C GLY A 80 13.49 9.82 -0.70
N SER A 81 13.91 10.98 -0.21
CA SER A 81 13.10 11.76 0.72
C SER A 81 11.76 12.07 0.06
N SER A 82 10.68 11.41 0.50
CA SER A 82 9.33 11.92 0.30
C SER A 82 9.25 13.19 1.14
N PHE A 83 9.74 14.31 0.59
CA PHE A 83 9.52 15.64 1.16
C PHE A 83 8.05 15.96 0.90
N LEU A 84 7.17 15.34 1.68
CA LEU A 84 5.83 15.83 1.87
C LEU A 84 5.99 17.21 2.51
N ASP A 85 5.51 18.26 1.85
CA ASP A 85 5.37 19.57 2.45
C ASP A 85 4.34 19.45 3.58
N PRO A 86 4.74 19.56 4.87
CA PRO A 86 3.82 19.40 5.98
C PRO A 86 2.68 20.43 5.93
N ALA A 87 2.90 21.58 5.27
CA ALA A 87 1.89 22.62 5.13
C ALA A 87 0.75 22.24 4.17
N GLY A 88 0.96 21.25 3.30
CA GLY A 88 -0.04 20.76 2.35
C GLY A 88 -0.82 19.52 2.81
N LEU A 89 -0.51 18.97 3.99
CA LEU A 89 -1.18 17.79 4.50
C LEU A 89 -2.60 18.13 5.01
N PRO A 90 -3.62 17.32 4.68
CA PRO A 90 -4.96 17.53 5.20
C PRO A 90 -4.96 17.38 6.72
N ARG A 91 -5.78 18.19 7.39
CA ARG A 91 -6.04 17.99 8.82
C ARG A 91 -6.86 16.71 8.98
N ILE A 92 -6.37 15.81 9.82
CA ILE A 92 -7.12 14.60 10.18
C ILE A 92 -8.18 14.99 11.21
N GLU A 93 -9.44 14.79 10.87
CA GLU A 93 -10.58 14.90 11.79
C GLU A 93 -11.13 13.48 11.98
N SER A 94 -10.79 12.84 13.10
CA SER A 94 -11.22 11.49 13.44
C SER A 94 -11.72 11.46 14.88
N HIS A 95 -12.75 10.66 15.11
CA HIS A 95 -13.29 10.38 16.44
C HIS A 95 -12.82 9.01 16.97
N LEU A 96 -11.88 8.36 16.27
CA LEU A 96 -11.35 7.07 16.65
C LEU A 96 -10.70 7.15 18.04
N ALA A 97 -11.20 6.32 18.94
CA ALA A 97 -10.61 6.08 20.26
C ALA A 97 -10.26 4.59 20.36
N VAL A 98 -9.02 4.30 20.72
CA VAL A 98 -8.48 2.94 20.78
C VAL A 98 -8.17 2.59 22.23
N ASP A 99 -8.64 1.43 22.68
CA ASP A 99 -8.31 0.93 24.02
C ASP A 99 -6.87 0.38 24.05
N PRO A 100 -6.10 0.56 25.14
CA PRO A 100 -4.78 -0.05 25.28
C PRO A 100 -4.75 -1.56 25.02
N ASP A 101 -5.80 -2.29 25.39
CA ASP A 101 -5.90 -3.74 25.16
C ASP A 101 -6.04 -4.06 23.66
N ASP A 102 -6.74 -3.23 22.90
CA ASP A 102 -6.84 -3.35 21.43
C ASP A 102 -5.48 -3.16 20.77
N ILE A 103 -4.65 -2.24 21.27
CA ILE A 103 -3.28 -2.02 20.76
C ILE A 103 -2.42 -3.26 21.01
N LEU A 104 -2.47 -3.82 22.21
CA LEU A 104 -1.71 -5.02 22.56
C LEU A 104 -2.14 -6.23 21.71
N ALA A 105 -3.44 -6.39 21.51
CA ALA A 105 -3.99 -7.43 20.64
C ALA A 105 -3.54 -7.25 19.18
N ALA A 106 -3.57 -6.02 18.65
CA ALA A 106 -3.11 -5.72 17.31
C ALA A 106 -1.62 -6.03 17.11
N VAL A 107 -0.76 -5.64 18.06
CA VAL A 107 0.68 -5.95 18.01
C VAL A 107 0.92 -7.45 18.05
N ALA A 108 0.19 -8.19 18.90
CA ALA A 108 0.28 -9.64 18.95
C ALA A 108 -0.16 -10.31 17.64
N ALA A 109 -1.24 -9.81 17.03
CA ALA A 109 -1.74 -10.30 15.75
C ALA A 109 -0.71 -10.09 14.62
N ILE A 110 -0.14 -8.90 14.48
CA ILE A 110 0.91 -8.62 13.49
C ILE A 110 2.13 -9.53 13.72
N SER A 111 2.55 -9.69 14.97
CA SER A 111 3.74 -10.47 15.34
C SER A 111 3.57 -11.98 15.14
N SER A 112 2.34 -12.45 14.94
CA SER A 112 2.01 -13.86 14.77
C SER A 112 2.28 -14.39 13.36
N SER A 113 2.61 -13.53 12.39
CA SER A 113 2.85 -13.93 11.00
C SER A 113 3.91 -15.02 10.86
N ASP A 114 3.55 -16.11 10.19
CA ASP A 114 4.47 -17.20 9.86
C ASP A 114 5.58 -16.73 8.92
N LEU A 115 5.27 -15.85 7.96
CA LEU A 115 6.24 -15.35 6.99
C LEU A 115 7.30 -14.48 7.68
N HIS A 116 6.86 -13.56 8.54
CA HIS A 116 7.75 -12.70 9.32
C HIS A 116 8.64 -13.53 10.24
N ARG A 117 8.07 -14.47 10.98
CA ARG A 117 8.84 -15.37 11.85
C ARG A 117 9.82 -16.26 11.10
N ALA A 118 9.45 -16.74 9.91
CA ALA A 118 10.29 -17.64 9.13
C ALA A 118 11.39 -16.93 8.34
N ALA A 119 11.14 -15.70 7.86
CA ALA A 119 12.06 -14.99 6.97
C ALA A 119 12.91 -13.93 7.69
N GLY A 120 12.41 -13.34 8.79
CA GLY A 120 13.11 -12.30 9.55
C GLY A 120 13.39 -10.99 8.79
N GLY A 121 12.91 -10.86 7.55
CA GLY A 121 13.21 -9.75 6.64
C GLY A 121 11.99 -9.17 5.92
N THR A 122 10.78 -9.43 6.44
CA THR A 122 9.54 -8.81 5.94
C THR A 122 9.01 -7.77 6.90
N HIS A 123 8.25 -6.84 6.35
CA HIS A 123 7.42 -5.91 7.09
C HIS A 123 5.97 -6.37 7.04
N SER A 124 5.32 -6.31 8.20
CA SER A 124 3.91 -6.65 8.35
C SER A 124 3.16 -5.39 8.78
N VAL A 125 2.13 -5.02 8.02
CA VAL A 125 1.27 -3.86 8.29
C VAL A 125 -0.14 -4.35 8.50
N GLY A 126 -0.73 -4.02 9.65
CA GLY A 126 -2.12 -4.35 9.96
C GLY A 126 -2.99 -3.10 10.04
N LEU A 127 -4.19 -3.18 9.45
CA LEU A 127 -5.26 -2.23 9.66
C LEU A 127 -6.33 -2.91 10.54
N PHE A 128 -6.72 -2.22 11.61
CA PHE A 128 -7.59 -2.75 12.65
C PHE A 128 -8.78 -1.84 12.83
N SER A 129 -9.95 -2.42 13.02
CA SER A 129 -11.15 -1.70 13.43
C SER A 129 -11.20 -1.55 14.96
N GLN A 130 -12.13 -0.72 15.43
CA GLN A 130 -12.42 -0.57 16.85
C GLN A 130 -12.79 -1.93 17.49
N GLY A 131 -12.19 -2.26 18.64
CA GLY A 131 -12.31 -3.59 19.27
C GLY A 131 -11.23 -4.59 18.83
N GLY A 132 -10.16 -4.11 18.17
CA GLY A 132 -8.94 -4.88 17.93
C GLY A 132 -9.04 -5.94 16.83
N GLN A 133 -10.12 -5.94 16.03
CA GLN A 133 -10.26 -6.88 14.92
C GLN A 133 -9.45 -6.41 13.72
N ALA A 134 -8.59 -7.28 13.18
CA ALA A 134 -7.85 -6.98 11.97
C ALA A 134 -8.79 -6.99 10.76
N ALA A 135 -8.87 -5.86 10.05
CA ALA A 135 -9.45 -5.83 8.71
C ALA A 135 -8.51 -6.55 7.73
N ILE A 136 -7.21 -6.29 7.83
CA ILE A 136 -6.17 -6.94 7.03
C ILE A 136 -4.82 -6.88 7.76
N ILE A 137 -4.00 -7.91 7.59
CA ILE A 137 -2.56 -7.87 7.85
C ILE A 137 -1.87 -8.21 6.53
N ALA A 138 -1.17 -7.24 5.96
CA ALA A 138 -0.46 -7.37 4.69
C ALA A 138 1.05 -7.40 4.93
N GLU A 139 1.75 -8.13 4.07
CA GLU A 139 3.19 -8.33 4.21
C GLU A 139 3.95 -8.11 2.91
N ASP A 140 5.16 -7.58 3.06
CA ASP A 140 6.08 -7.39 1.96
C ASP A 140 7.51 -7.23 2.46
N ILE A 141 8.49 -7.51 1.61
CA ILE A 141 9.90 -7.15 1.86
C ILE A 141 10.10 -5.63 1.97
N GLY A 142 9.28 -4.82 1.31
CA GLY A 142 9.27 -3.37 1.42
C GLY A 142 8.16 -2.84 2.33
N ARG A 143 8.50 -2.07 3.38
CA ARG A 143 7.51 -1.51 4.32
C ARG A 143 6.41 -0.68 3.65
N HIS A 144 6.74 0.08 2.61
CA HIS A 144 5.76 0.92 1.91
C HIS A 144 4.84 0.06 1.04
N ASN A 145 5.36 -1.01 0.44
CA ASN A 145 4.54 -1.95 -0.31
C ASN A 145 3.55 -2.67 0.61
N ALA A 146 3.99 -3.09 1.80
CA ALA A 146 3.10 -3.69 2.80
C ALA A 146 1.98 -2.72 3.22
N LEU A 147 2.31 -1.44 3.40
CA LEU A 147 1.32 -0.39 3.68
C LEU A 147 0.34 -0.19 2.51
N ASP A 148 0.85 -0.04 1.28
CA ASP A 148 0.02 0.14 0.10
C ASP A 148 -0.90 -1.07 -0.14
N LYS A 149 -0.42 -2.30 0.10
CA LYS A 149 -1.27 -3.51 0.07
C LYS A 149 -2.42 -3.43 1.08
N ALA A 150 -2.14 -3.03 2.32
CA ALA A 150 -3.16 -2.91 3.35
C ALA A 150 -4.20 -1.83 3.00
N ILE A 151 -3.75 -0.65 2.57
CA ILE A 151 -4.63 0.46 2.14
C ILE A 151 -5.49 0.02 0.96
N GLY A 152 -4.89 -0.58 -0.07
CA GLY A 152 -5.60 -1.03 -1.26
C GLY A 152 -6.63 -2.12 -0.96
N HIS A 153 -6.37 -3.00 0.00
CA HIS A 153 -7.35 -3.98 0.47
C HIS A 153 -8.59 -3.31 1.09
N CYS A 154 -8.38 -2.33 1.97
CA CYS A 154 -9.50 -1.61 2.58
C CYS A 154 -10.31 -0.81 1.56
N LEU A 155 -9.63 -0.14 0.61
CA LEU A 155 -10.28 0.59 -0.47
C LEU A 155 -11.15 -0.32 -1.35
N SER A 156 -10.73 -1.56 -1.62
CA SER A 156 -11.49 -2.48 -2.48
C SER A 156 -12.66 -3.19 -1.79
N HIS A 157 -12.74 -3.13 -0.46
CA HIS A 157 -13.78 -3.75 0.34
C HIS A 157 -14.68 -2.72 1.05
N ASP A 158 -14.63 -1.45 0.62
CA ASP A 158 -15.35 -0.31 1.23
C ASP A 158 -15.18 -0.25 2.77
N GLN A 159 -14.02 -0.69 3.27
CA GLN A 159 -13.69 -0.61 4.69
C GLN A 159 -13.24 0.82 4.98
N PRO A 160 -13.87 1.55 5.94
CA PRO A 160 -13.46 2.89 6.28
C PRO A 160 -12.00 2.90 6.74
N LEU A 161 -11.20 3.77 6.13
CA LEU A 161 -9.87 4.13 6.60
C LEU A 161 -10.01 5.37 7.52
N GLU A 162 -10.75 5.24 8.62
CA GLU A 162 -10.99 6.32 9.61
C GLU A 162 -10.08 6.24 10.84
#